data_AF-Q85SH4-F1
#
_entry.id   AF-Q85SH4-F1
#
_cell.length_a   1.000
_cell.length_b   1.000
_cell.length_c   1.000
_cell.angle_alpha   90.00
_cell.angle_beta   90.00
_cell.angle_gamma   90.00
#
_symmetry.space_group_name_H-M   'P 1'
#
loop_
_entity.id
_entity.type
_entity.pdbx_description
1 polymer ?
#
loop_
_entity_poly.entity_id
_entity_poly.type
_entity_poly.pdbx_seq_one_letter_code
_entity_poly.pdbx_strand_id
1 'polypeptide(L)'
;MMTNLFSVFDPTSSVFSMSMNWVSTGMVMIMMPMMYWVIPTRMIMLWSNITSTLHKEFKTLLGTQGFNGSTFIFISVFSLIMFNNFMGLFPYIFTSSSHLSFTLT
;
A
#
# COMPACT_ATOMS: atom_id res chain seq x y z
N MET A 1 27.36 6.82 -14.87
CA MET A 1 26.38 6.71 -15.96
C MET A 1 25.45 7.92 -15.84
N MET A 2 25.11 8.59 -16.95
CA MET A 2 24.20 9.75 -16.93
C MET A 2 22.93 9.38 -16.15
N THR A 3 22.64 10.13 -15.09
CA THR A 3 21.47 9.92 -14.24
C THR A 3 20.23 10.30 -15.02
N ASN A 4 19.72 9.38 -15.84
CA ASN A 4 18.42 9.54 -16.48
C ASN A 4 17.37 9.67 -15.37
N LEU A 5 16.62 10.77 -15.37
CA LEU A 5 15.51 10.99 -14.43
C LEU A 5 14.48 9.85 -14.49
N PHE A 6 14.37 9.18 -15.64
CA PHE A 6 13.47 8.05 -15.86
C PHE A 6 14.01 6.70 -15.37
N SER A 7 15.29 6.61 -14.97
CA SER A 7 15.87 5.34 -14.50
C SER A 7 15.21 4.78 -13.24
N VAL A 8 14.55 5.64 -12.45
CA VAL A 8 13.77 5.24 -11.27
C VAL A 8 12.47 4.51 -11.66
N PHE A 9 12.01 4.65 -12.91
CA PHE A 9 10.79 3.99 -13.41
C PHE A 9 11.09 2.76 -14.27
N ASP A 10 12.35 2.42 -14.53
CA ASP A 10 12.68 1.28 -15.39
C ASP A 10 12.60 -0.05 -14.62
N PRO A 11 11.62 -0.94 -14.91
CA PRO A 11 11.42 -2.20 -14.19
C PRO A 11 12.48 -3.26 -14.56
N THR A 12 13.29 -3.00 -15.60
CA THR A 12 14.33 -3.88 -16.12
C THR A 12 15.70 -3.61 -15.49
N SER A 13 15.83 -2.59 -14.65
CA SER A 13 17.05 -2.39 -13.87
C SER A 13 17.23 -3.61 -12.96
N SER A 14 18.33 -4.31 -13.18
CA SER A 14 18.56 -5.61 -12.59
C SER A 14 19.83 -5.59 -11.75
N VAL A 15 19.67 -6.00 -10.50
CA VAL A 15 20.81 -6.42 -9.67
C VAL A 15 20.94 -7.91 -9.90
N PHE A 16 22.08 -8.38 -10.41
CA PHE A 16 22.29 -9.80 -10.77
C PHE A 16 21.20 -10.38 -11.69
N SER A 17 20.78 -9.66 -12.74
CA SER A 17 19.73 -10.07 -13.71
C SER A 17 18.31 -10.28 -13.14
N MET A 18 18.08 -9.98 -11.85
CA MET A 18 16.76 -9.99 -11.24
C MET A 18 16.18 -8.57 -11.13
N SER A 19 14.92 -8.38 -11.53
CA SER A 19 14.19 -7.10 -11.46
C SER A 19 13.69 -6.82 -10.03
N MET A 20 14.62 -6.50 -9.12
CA MET A 20 14.30 -6.30 -7.70
C MET A 20 13.43 -5.09 -7.37
N ASN A 21 13.18 -4.20 -8.34
CA ASN A 21 12.30 -3.03 -8.15
C ASN A 21 10.88 -3.42 -7.73
N TRP A 22 10.35 -4.54 -8.23
CA TRP A 22 9.01 -5.01 -7.87
C TRP A 22 8.89 -5.42 -6.40
N VAL A 23 10.00 -5.70 -5.72
CA VAL A 23 10.01 -5.97 -4.27
C VAL A 23 9.57 -4.74 -3.47
N SER A 24 9.61 -3.52 -4.03
CA SER A 24 9.09 -2.32 -3.36
C SER A 24 7.61 -2.47 -2.98
N THR A 25 6.83 -3.22 -3.76
CA THR A 25 5.42 -3.54 -3.43
C THR A 25 5.28 -4.29 -2.11
N GLY A 26 6.26 -5.15 -1.78
CA GLY A 26 6.30 -5.91 -0.55
C GLY A 26 6.62 -5.06 0.69
N MET A 27 7.26 -3.89 0.52
CA MET A 27 7.53 -2.98 1.65
C MET A 27 6.25 -2.45 2.29
N VAL A 28 5.14 -2.40 1.56
CA VAL A 28 3.83 -2.01 2.08
C VAL A 28 3.38 -2.89 3.24
N MET A 29 3.64 -4.20 3.17
CA MET A 29 3.25 -5.12 4.25
C MET A 29 4.03 -4.86 5.55
N ILE A 30 5.28 -4.40 5.44
CA ILE A 30 6.13 -4.10 6.60
C ILE A 30 5.69 -2.78 7.28
N MET A 31 5.14 -1.85 6.50
CA MET A 31 4.71 -0.54 7.01
C MET A 31 3.39 -0.58 7.78
N MET A 32 2.62 -1.66 7.70
CA MET A 32 1.40 -1.78 8.49
C MET A 32 1.73 -1.92 9.99
N PRO A 33 1.12 -1.10 10.87
CA PRO A 33 1.43 -1.14 12.28
C PRO A 33 0.89 -2.43 12.91
N MET A 34 1.81 -3.26 13.41
CA MET A 34 1.50 -4.52 14.07
C MET A 34 1.32 -4.33 15.58
N MET A 35 0.32 -5.01 16.16
CA MET A 35 0.09 -5.07 17.61
C MET A 35 1.09 -6.02 18.27
N TYR A 36 2.15 -5.46 18.87
CA TYR A 36 3.11 -6.24 19.67
C TYR A 36 2.81 -6.23 21.17
N TRP A 37 2.16 -5.17 21.67
CA TRP A 37 1.88 -4.95 23.09
C TRP A 37 0.38 -5.01 23.34
N VAL A 38 0.00 -5.37 24.57
CA VAL A 38 -1.41 -5.36 25.03
C VAL A 38 -1.99 -3.94 25.00
N ILE A 39 -1.17 -2.94 25.33
CA ILE A 39 -1.55 -1.53 25.22
C ILE A 39 -1.16 -1.04 23.81
N PRO A 40 -2.12 -0.53 23.00
CA PRO A 40 -1.81 -0.07 21.66
C PRO A 40 -0.92 1.17 21.71
N THR A 41 0.11 1.19 20.88
CA THR A 41 0.93 2.40 20.69
C THR A 41 0.13 3.47 19.97
N ARG A 42 0.60 4.73 20.04
CA ARG A 42 -0.07 5.86 19.35
C ARG A 42 -0.28 5.59 17.86
N MET A 43 0.69 4.96 17.19
CA MET A 43 0.60 4.60 15.77
C MET A 43 -0.51 3.59 15.50
N ILE A 44 -0.65 2.59 16.36
CA ILE A 44 -1.70 1.58 16.21
C ILE A 44 -3.08 2.18 16.52
N MET A 45 -3.19 3.07 17.51
CA MET A 45 -4.44 3.80 17.79
C MET A 45 -4.86 4.70 16.62
N LEU A 46 -3.90 5.38 15.98
CA LEU A 46 -4.17 6.17 14.78
C LEU A 46 -4.67 5.28 13.63
N TRP A 47 -4.00 4.14 13.41
CA TRP A 47 -4.40 3.19 12.37
C TRP A 47 -5.76 2.54 12.62
N SER A 48 -6.07 2.19 13.87
CA SER A 48 -7.40 1.66 14.24
C SER A 48 -8.49 2.71 14.02
N ASN A 49 -8.20 3.99 14.29
CA ASN A 49 -9.17 5.05 14.03
C ASN A 49 -9.46 5.18 12.53
N ILE A 50 -8.41 5.23 11.69
CA ILE A 50 -8.56 5.32 10.22
C ILE A 50 -9.33 4.11 9.67
N THR A 51 -8.97 2.89 10.08
CA THR A 51 -9.66 1.69 9.58
C THR A 51 -11.10 1.59 10.08
N SER A 52 -11.40 2.06 11.29
CA SER A 52 -12.76 2.08 11.83
C SER A 52 -13.68 3.10 11.14
N THR A 53 -13.15 4.27 10.77
CA THR A 53 -13.93 5.27 10.02
C THR A 53 -14.22 4.76 8.62
N LEU A 54 -13.23 4.21 7.92
CA LEU A 54 -13.42 3.59 6.61
C LEU A 54 -14.43 2.44 6.66
N HIS A 55 -14.36 1.58 7.67
CA HIS A 55 -15.31 0.50 7.83
C HIS A 55 -16.75 1.03 7.98
N LYS A 56 -16.95 2.10 8.74
CA LYS A 56 -18.28 2.73 8.89
C LYS A 56 -18.78 3.31 7.58
N GLU A 57 -17.94 4.04 6.84
CA GLU A 57 -18.32 4.61 5.53
C GLU A 57 -18.62 3.52 4.49
N PHE A 58 -17.82 2.46 4.41
CA PHE A 58 -18.14 1.36 3.51
C PHE A 58 -19.40 0.60 3.93
N LYS A 59 -19.63 0.46 5.24
CA LYS A 59 -20.84 -0.19 5.75
C LYS A 59 -22.10 0.64 5.46
N THR A 60 -22.02 1.97 5.54
CA THR A 60 -23.15 2.83 5.15
C THR A 60 -23.41 2.74 3.64
N LEU A 61 -22.37 2.68 2.81
CA LEU A 61 -22.49 2.54 1.35
C LEU A 61 -23.03 1.18 0.90
N LEU A 62 -22.60 0.08 1.52
CA LEU A 62 -23.02 -1.29 1.16
C LEU A 62 -24.44 -1.62 1.67
N GLY A 63 -24.92 -0.90 2.69
CA GLY A 63 -26.26 -1.08 3.25
C GLY A 63 -26.49 -2.48 3.86
N THR A 64 -27.77 -2.85 3.98
CA THR A 64 -28.20 -4.13 4.57
C THR A 64 -27.97 -5.34 3.67
N GLN A 65 -27.55 -5.13 2.42
CA GLN A 65 -27.28 -6.17 1.42
C GLN A 65 -25.79 -6.57 1.39
N GLY A 66 -24.93 -5.88 2.14
CA GLY A 66 -23.50 -6.17 2.19
C GLY A 66 -23.21 -7.49 2.91
N PHE A 67 -22.48 -8.40 2.26
CA PHE A 67 -21.94 -9.58 2.92
C PHE A 67 -21.00 -9.19 4.08
N ASN A 68 -21.10 -9.91 5.20
CA ASN A 68 -20.18 -9.74 6.32
C ASN A 68 -18.74 -9.98 5.84
N GLY A 69 -17.87 -8.97 6.05
CA GLY A 69 -16.48 -9.02 5.61
C GLY A 69 -16.20 -8.34 4.26
N SER A 70 -17.20 -7.96 3.48
CA SER A 70 -17.01 -7.25 2.19
C SER A 70 -16.20 -5.94 2.33
N THR A 71 -16.43 -5.20 3.41
CA THR A 71 -15.66 -3.98 3.75
C THR A 71 -14.15 -4.22 3.90
N PHE A 72 -13.72 -5.44 4.25
CA PHE A 72 -12.30 -5.76 4.47
C PHE A 72 -11.50 -5.64 3.18
N ILE A 73 -12.04 -6.14 2.06
CA ILE A 73 -11.38 -6.10 0.75
C ILE A 73 -11.14 -4.65 0.32
N PHE A 74 -12.15 -3.79 0.49
CA PHE A 74 -12.03 -2.37 0.15
C PHE A 74 -10.98 -1.66 1.02
N ILE A 75 -10.97 -1.94 2.33
CA ILE A 75 -9.96 -1.37 3.24
C ILE A 75 -8.56 -1.88 2.88
N SER A 76 -8.40 -3.16 2.54
CA SER A 76 -7.09 -3.71 2.15
C SER A 76 -6.55 -3.08 0.88
N VAL A 77 -7.38 -2.95 -0.17
CA VAL A 77 -6.96 -2.32 -1.44
C VAL A 77 -6.64 -0.84 -1.23
N PHE A 78 -7.48 -0.12 -0.48
CA PHE A 78 -7.21 1.27 -0.14
C PHE A 78 -5.88 1.44 0.59
N SER A 79 -5.62 0.61 1.62
CA SER A 79 -4.36 0.67 2.37
C SER A 79 -3.15 0.37 1.50
N LEU A 80 -3.25 -0.61 0.60
CA LEU A 80 -2.16 -1.00 -0.29
C LEU A 80 -1.80 0.11 -1.28
N ILE A 81 -2.79 0.78 -1.86
CA ILE A 81 -2.56 1.91 -2.78
C ILE A 81 -2.00 3.12 -2.01
N MET A 82 -2.54 3.42 -0.83
CA MET A 82 -2.10 4.54 0.00
C MET A 82 -0.62 4.42 0.38
N PHE A 83 -0.19 3.27 0.88
CA PHE A 83 1.21 3.06 1.27
C PHE A 83 2.16 3.03 0.08
N ASN A 84 1.78 2.43 -1.06
CA ASN A 84 2.61 2.45 -2.27
C ASN A 84 2.83 3.89 -2.76
N ASN A 85 1.79 4.72 -2.76
CA ASN A 85 1.91 6.11 -3.19
C ASN A 85 2.69 6.97 -2.18
N PHE A 86 2.52 6.72 -0.87
CA PHE A 86 3.29 7.42 0.16
C PHE A 86 4.79 7.13 0.03
N MET A 87 5.15 5.88 -0.25
CA MET A 87 6.54 5.49 -0.51
C MET A 87 7.14 6.18 -1.73
N GLY A 88 6.33 6.43 -2.75
CA GLY A 88 6.74 7.16 -3.94
C GLY A 88 7.14 8.62 -3.75
N LEU A 89 6.80 9.21 -2.60
CA LEU A 89 7.19 10.60 -2.28
C LEU A 89 8.66 10.70 -1.87
N PHE A 90 9.28 9.59 -1.42
CA PHE A 90 10.68 9.59 -1.06
C PHE A 90 11.57 9.49 -2.32
N PRO A 91 12.69 10.21 -2.36
CA PRO A 91 13.58 10.16 -3.52
C PRO A 91 14.13 8.75 -3.72
N TYR A 92 14.21 8.33 -4.98
CA TYR A 92 14.76 7.05 -5.43
C TYR A 92 14.00 5.77 -5.03
N ILE A 93 12.73 5.87 -4.61
CA ILE A 93 11.87 4.69 -4.41
C ILE A 93 11.10 4.38 -5.69
N PHE A 94 11.20 3.13 -6.16
CA PHE A 94 10.39 2.61 -7.28
C PHE A 94 8.91 2.51 -6.87
N THR A 95 8.04 3.27 -7.54
CA THR A 95 6.60 3.21 -7.36
C THR A 95 5.97 2.19 -8.30
N SER A 96 5.45 1.07 -7.79
CA SER A 96 4.75 0.10 -8.64
C SER A 96 3.47 0.67 -9.26
N SER A 97 2.79 1.59 -8.56
CA SER A 97 1.53 2.20 -8.99
C SER A 97 1.65 3.07 -10.25
N SER A 98 2.85 3.50 -10.64
CA SER A 98 3.06 4.23 -11.90
C SER A 98 3.02 3.32 -13.14
N HIS A 99 3.13 2.00 -12.97
CA HIS A 99 3.03 1.05 -14.07
C HIS A 99 1.60 0.59 -14.28
N LEU A 100 1.12 0.72 -15.51
CA LEU A 100 -0.22 0.32 -15.90
C LEU A 100 -0.49 -1.18 -15.69
N SER A 101 0.56 -2.02 -15.78
CA SER A 101 0.46 -3.44 -15.45
C SER A 101 0.04 -3.67 -14.00
N PHE A 102 0.50 -2.86 -13.05
CA PHE A 102 0.11 -2.97 -11.64
C PHE A 102 -1.32 -2.48 -11.39
N THR A 103 -1.79 -1.47 -12.12
CA THR A 103 -3.14 -0.93 -11.93
C THR A 103 -4.24 -1.81 -12.54
N LEU A 104 -3.91 -2.59 -13.57
CA LEU A 104 -4.87 -3.47 -14.25
C LEU A 104 -4.98 -4.85 -13.61
N THR A 105 -4.01 -5.26 -12.80
CA THR A 105 -3.97 -6.55 -12.10
C THR A 105 -4.36 -6.40 -10.64
#